data_AF-A0A3D1LBV3-F1
#
_entry.id   AF-A0A3D1LBV3-F1
#
_cell.length_a   1.000
_cell.length_b   1.000
_cell.length_c   1.000
_cell.angle_alpha   90.00
_cell.angle_beta   90.00
_cell.angle_gamma   90.00
#
_symmetry.space_group_name_H-M   'P 1'
#
loop_
_entity.id
_entity.type
_entity.pdbx_description
1 polymer ?
#
loop_
_entity_poly.entity_id
_entity_poly.type
_entity_poly.pdbx_seq_one_letter_code
_entity_poly.pdbx_strand_id
1 'polypeptide(L)' 'MEKRESETLTARDIKQILNISINAAYNLIHSKSFPVIRIGNSFRVPKAPFYEWMKSSHTIMN' A
#
# COMPACT_ATOMS: atom_id res chain seq x y z
N MET A 1 -18.72 -10.40 15.01
CA MET A 1 -18.45 -10.84 13.63
C MET A 1 -16.95 -10.70 13.40
N GLU A 2 -16.25 -11.81 13.23
CA GLU A 2 -14.80 -11.80 13.02
C GLU A 2 -14.52 -11.23 11.62
N LYS A 3 -13.88 -10.06 11.58
CA LYS A 3 -13.54 -9.39 10.33
C LYS A 3 -12.32 -10.12 9.79
N ARG A 4 -12.52 -11.04 8.83
CA ARG A 4 -11.42 -11.69 8.11
C ARG A 4 -10.49 -10.59 7.59
N GLU A 5 -9.24 -10.60 8.03
CA GLU A 5 -8.26 -9.64 7.56
C GLU A 5 -8.09 -9.82 6.06
N SER A 6 -8.19 -8.73 5.30
CA SER A 6 -7.88 -8.79 3.87
C SER A 6 -6.36 -8.86 3.71
N GLU A 7 -5.87 -9.76 2.85
CA GLU A 7 -4.45 -9.86 2.47
C GLU A 7 -3.99 -8.72 1.54
N THR A 8 -4.88 -7.76 1.26
CA THR A 8 -4.63 -6.64 0.37
C THR A 8 -5.02 -5.31 1.01
N LEU A 9 -4.30 -4.27 0.62
CA LEU A 9 -4.52 -2.87 0.99
C LEU A 9 -5.16 -2.13 -0.17
N THR A 10 -6.05 -1.20 0.15
CA THR A 10 -6.57 -0.18 -0.76
C THR A 10 -5.73 1.09 -0.69
N ALA A 11 -5.94 2.02 -1.63
CA ALA A 11 -5.35 3.35 -1.55
C ALA A 11 -5.70 4.08 -0.24
N ARG A 12 -6.87 3.81 0.36
CA ARG A 12 -7.27 4.40 1.65
C ARG A 12 -6.51 3.79 2.82
N ASP A 13 -6.24 2.49 2.79
CA ASP A 13 -5.44 1.85 3.83
C ASP A 13 -4.00 2.38 3.78
N ILE A 14 -3.40 2.48 2.59
CA ILE A 14 -2.06 3.04 2.40
C ILE A 14 -1.99 4.51 2.87
N LYS A 15 -3.02 5.31 2.56
CA LYS A 15 -3.17 6.68 3.05
C LYS A 15 -3.07 6.73 4.58
N GLN A 16 -3.80 5.85 5.27
CA GLN A 16 -3.84 5.80 6.73
C GLN A 16 -2.52 5.29 7.32
N ILE A 17 -1.94 4.24 6.73
CA ILE A 17 -0.70 3.63 7.20
C ILE A 17 0.48 4.60 7.10
N LEU A 18 0.60 5.32 5.98
CA LEU A 18 1.73 6.23 5.72
C LEU A 18 1.45 7.68 6.13
N ASN A 19 0.23 7.98 6.60
CA ASN A 19 -0.23 9.34 6.93
C ASN A 19 0.00 10.36 5.79
N ILE A 20 -0.40 9.98 4.56
CA ILE A 20 -0.24 10.81 3.35
C ILE A 20 -1.60 11.25 2.78
N SER A 21 -1.58 12.12 1.77
CA SER A 21 -2.81 12.45 1.02
C SER A 21 -3.25 11.26 0.14
N ILE A 22 -4.53 11.22 -0.25
CA ILE A 22 -5.04 10.16 -1.13
C ILE A 22 -4.35 10.20 -2.51
N ASN A 23 -4.00 11.40 -2.99
CA ASN A 23 -3.27 11.57 -4.25
C ASN A 23 -1.84 11.03 -4.16
N ALA A 24 -1.16 11.28 -3.04
CA ALA A 24 0.16 10.69 -2.79
C ALA A 24 0.10 9.15 -2.71
N ALA A 25 -0.96 8.59 -2.10
CA ALA A 25 -1.18 7.15 -2.10
C ALA A 25 -1.38 6.58 -3.52
N TYR A 26 -2.15 7.25 -4.38
CA TYR A 26 -2.27 6.84 -5.79
C TYR A 26 -0.96 6.97 -6.56
N ASN A 27 -0.20 8.05 -6.37
CA ASN A 27 1.11 8.21 -6.99
C ASN A 27 2.06 7.08 -6.58
N LEU A 28 2.04 6.69 -5.29
CA LEU A 28 2.81 5.55 -4.79
C LEU A 28 2.34 4.23 -5.41
N ILE A 29 1.03 3.99 -5.51
CA ILE A 29 0.49 2.80 -6.19
C ILE A 29 0.98 2.73 -7.65
N HIS A 30 1.12 3.88 -8.32
CA HIS A 30 1.61 3.93 -9.70
C HIS A 30 3.15 3.93 -9.84
N SER A 31 3.93 3.99 -8.75
CA SER A 31 5.39 4.07 -8.81
C SER A 31 6.08 2.78 -9.26
N LYS A 32 5.33 1.66 -9.31
CA LYS A 32 5.84 0.31 -9.58
C LYS A 32 6.86 -0.21 -8.55
N SER A 33 6.87 0.35 -7.33
CA SER A 33 7.77 -0.07 -6.25
C SER A 33 7.38 -1.41 -5.61
N PHE A 34 6.16 -1.89 -5.83
CA PHE A 34 5.62 -3.16 -5.34
C PHE A 34 4.48 -3.62 -6.28
N PRO A 35 4.08 -4.92 -6.24
CA PRO A 35 3.00 -5.42 -7.08
C PRO A 35 1.65 -4.77 -6.72
N VAL A 36 0.84 -4.52 -7.76
CA VAL A 36 -0.50 -3.95 -7.64
C VAL A 36 -1.46 -4.71 -8.54
N ILE A 37 -2.65 -5.01 -8.03
CA ILE A 37 -3.74 -5.65 -8.75
C ILE A 37 -4.83 -4.60 -8.99
N ARG A 38 -5.28 -4.44 -10.24
CA ARG A 38 -6.43 -3.58 -10.58
C ARG A 38 -7.68 -4.45 -10.73
N ILE A 39 -8.72 -4.13 -9.96
CA ILE A 39 -10.04 -4.77 -10.03
C ILE A 39 -11.07 -3.67 -10.32
N GLY A 40 -11.53 -3.61 -11.57
CA GLY A 40 -12.37 -2.52 -12.07
C GLY A 40 -11.69 -1.15 -11.87
N ASN A 41 -12.35 -0.28 -11.10
CA ASN A 41 -11.85 1.07 -10.75
C ASN A 41 -11.09 1.11 -9.42
N SER A 42 -10.75 -0.04 -8.83
CA SER A 42 -10.08 -0.11 -7.54
C SER A 42 -8.72 -0.80 -7.66
N PHE A 43 -7.77 -0.35 -6.86
CA PHE A 43 -6.47 -1.00 -6.72
C PHE A 43 -6.40 -1.81 -5.42
N ARG A 44 -5.70 -2.94 -5.49
CA ARG A 44 -5.38 -3.82 -4.37
C ARG A 44 -3.88 -4.05 -4.35
N VAL A 45 -3.27 -3.75 -3.22
CA VAL A 45 -1.83 -3.90 -2.98
C VAL A 45 -1.63 -5.06 -2.02
N PRO A 46 -0.95 -6.15 -2.40
CA PRO A 46 -0.64 -7.24 -1.47
C PRO A 46 0.13 -6.73 -0.25
N LYS A 47 -0.33 -7.08 0.96
CA LYS A 47 0.25 -6.59 2.22
C LYS A 47 1.73 -6.93 2.36
N ALA A 48 2.11 -8.19 2.13
CA ALA A 48 3.48 -8.66 2.36
C ALA A 48 4.53 -7.86 1.53
N PRO A 49 4.42 -7.78 0.18
CA PRO A 49 5.32 -6.95 -0.62
C PRO A 49 5.33 -5.46 -0.26
N PHE A 50 4.18 -4.89 0.14
CA PHE A 50 4.10 -3.50 0.58
C PHE A 50 4.92 -3.26 1.86
N TYR A 51 4.78 -4.13 2.87
CA TYR A 51 5.55 -4.00 4.11
C TYR A 51 7.04 -4.33 3.92
N GLU A 52 7.39 -5.25 3.00
CA GLU A 52 8.78 -5.47 2.59
C GLU A 52 9.39 -4.21 2.00
N TRP A 53 8.69 -3.56 1.04
CA TRP A 53 9.11 -2.28 0.48
C TRP A 53 9.30 -1.20 1.56
N MET A 54 8.40 -1.13 2.56
CA MET A 54 8.50 -0.17 3.66
C MET A 54 9.75 -0.38 4.53
N LYS A 55 10.13 -1.64 4.77
CA LYS A 55 11.36 -2.01 5.48
C LYS A 55 12.61 -1.63 4.68
N SER A 56 12.61 -1.90 3.37
CA SER A 56 13.73 -1.55 2.49
C SER A 56 13.92 -0.03 2.33
N SER A 57 12.84 0.74 2.44
CA SER A 57 12.90 2.22 2.34
C SER A 57 13.40 2.89 3.63
N HIS A 58 13.45 2.18 4.76
CA HIS A 58 13.85 2.69 6.07
C HIS A 58 15.37 2.58 6.36
N THR A 59 16.21 2.24 5.37
CA THR A 59 17.67 2.18 5.59
C THR A 59 18.35 3.55 5.72
N ILE A 60 17.63 4.67 5.55
CA ILE A 60 18.18 6.02 5.83
C ILE A 60 17.35 6.72 6.91
N MET A 61 17.71 6.48 8.16
CA MET A 61 17.61 7.45 9.26
C MET A 61 18.58 7.00 10.36
N ASN A 62 19.82 7.47 10.26
CA ASN A 62 20.77 7.57 11.36
C ASN A 62 21.14 9.05 11.51
#